data_AF-A0A158CVY4-F1
#
_entry.id   AF-A0A158CVY4-F1
#
_cell.length_a   1.000
_cell.length_b   1.000
_cell.length_c   1.000
_cell.angle_alpha   90.00
_cell.angle_beta   90.00
_cell.angle_gamma   90.00
#
_symmetry.space_group_name_H-M   'P 1'
#
loop_
_entity.id
_entity.type
_entity.pdbx_description
1 polymer ?
#
loop_
_entity_poly.entity_id
_entity_poly.type
_entity_poly.pdbx_seq_one_letter_code
_entity_poly.pdbx_strand_id
1 'polypeptide(L)' 'MSTKIESIDLAWNFRDGKGLVRIKLESGQTGNFPVAALSDLAGWAALAKQTSLVVSSNGWVHKEDDAALDGTEVPFPFV' A
#
# COMPACT_ATOMS: atom_id res chain seq x y z
N MET A 1 7.60 -12.21 9.48
CA MET A 1 8.58 -11.48 8.66
C MET A 1 7.82 -10.59 7.69
N SER A 2 8.19 -9.31 7.60
CA SER A 2 7.71 -8.40 6.56
C SER A 2 8.58 -8.52 5.32
N THR A 3 8.04 -8.23 4.14
CA THR A 3 8.76 -8.28 2.86
C THR A 3 8.68 -6.93 2.18
N LYS A 4 9.83 -6.42 1.72
CA LYS A 4 9.92 -5.12 1.07
C LYS A 4 9.21 -5.12 -0.29
N ILE A 5 8.51 -4.03 -0.55
CA ILE A 5 7.94 -3.74 -1.87
C ILE A 5 9.04 -3.15 -2.74
N GLU A 6 9.31 -3.80 -3.86
CA GLU A 6 10.27 -3.35 -4.88
C GLU A 6 9.63 -2.30 -5.80
N SER A 7 8.38 -2.54 -6.24
CA SER A 7 7.66 -1.60 -7.10
C SER A 7 6.14 -1.70 -6.93
N ILE A 8 5.46 -0.59 -7.24
CA ILE A 8 4.00 -0.52 -7.35
C ILE A 8 3.67 0.07 -8.72
N ASP A 9 3.05 -0.73 -9.59
CA ASP A 9 2.57 -0.30 -10.89
C ASP A 9 1.06 -0.05 -10.82
N LEU A 10 0.61 1.07 -11.38
CA LEU A 10 -0.79 1.46 -11.40
C LEU A 10 -1.29 1.55 -12.84
N ALA A 11 -2.42 0.92 -13.12
CA ALA A 11 -3.09 1.01 -14.41
C ALA A 11 -4.56 1.35 -14.24
N TRP A 12 -5.09 2.19 -15.13
CA TRP A 12 -6.50 2.50 -15.20
C TRP A 12 -7.04 2.19 -16.59
N ASN A 13 -8.15 1.47 -16.63
CA ASN A 13 -8.91 1.23 -17.85
C ASN A 13 -10.13 2.16 -17.87
N PHE A 14 -10.02 3.22 -18.68
CA PHE A 14 -11.08 4.22 -18.85
C PHE A 14 -12.36 3.66 -19.49
N ARG A 15 -12.25 2.58 -20.27
CA ARG A 15 -13.39 1.96 -20.95
C ARG A 15 -14.29 1.22 -19.96
N ASP A 16 -13.68 0.48 -19.04
CA ASP A 16 -14.39 -0.39 -18.10
C ASP A 16 -14.56 0.24 -16.70
N GLY A 17 -13.98 1.43 -16.48
CA GLY A 17 -14.04 2.12 -15.19
C GLY A 17 -13.37 1.35 -14.06
N LYS A 18 -12.31 0.60 -14.38
CA LYS A 18 -11.61 -0.29 -13.44
C LYS A 18 -10.12 0.02 -13.44
N GLY A 19 -9.50 -0.12 -12.28
CA GLY A 19 -8.05 -0.03 -12.14
C GLY A 19 -7.45 -1.36 -11.71
N LEU A 20 -6.13 -1.45 -11.86
CA LEU A 20 -5.32 -2.53 -11.36
C LEU A 20 -4.08 -1.94 -10.70
N VAL A 21 -3.81 -2.40 -9.49
CA VAL A 21 -2.56 -2.13 -8.78
C VAL A 21 -1.77 -3.42 -8.76
N ARG A 22 -0.54 -3.36 -9.25
CA ARG A 22 0.40 -4.48 -9.19
C ARG A 22 1.52 -4.14 -8.22
N ILE A 23 1.76 -5.02 -7.28
CA ILE A 23 2.85 -4.89 -6.31
C ILE A 23 3.87 -5.98 -6.64
N LYS A 24 5.14 -5.59 -6.78
CA LYS A 24 6.27 -6.52 -6.86
C LYS A 24 7.04 -6.47 -5.54
N LEU A 25 7.24 -7.63 -4.93
CA LEU A 25 8.04 -7.77 -3.72
C LEU A 25 9.49 -8.05 -4.10
N GLU A 26 10.42 -7.70 -3.22
CA GLU A 26 11.86 -7.98 -3.38
C GLU A 26 12.14 -9.50 -3.50
N SER A 27 11.26 -10.33 -2.93
CA SER A 27 11.29 -11.78 -3.10
C SER A 27 10.96 -12.28 -4.53
N GLY A 28 10.59 -11.37 -5.43
CA GLY A 28 10.15 -11.64 -6.80
C GLY A 28 8.66 -11.99 -6.94
N GLN A 29 7.93 -12.13 -5.82
CA GLN A 29 6.48 -12.37 -5.86
C GLN A 29 5.73 -11.13 -6.35
N THR A 30 4.63 -11.35 -7.09
CA THR A 30 3.76 -10.26 -7.54
C THR A 30 2.33 -10.45 -7.07
N GLY A 31 1.71 -9.38 -6.60
CA GLY A 31 0.30 -9.31 -6.20
C GLY A 31 -0.48 -8.36 -7.12
N ASN A 32 -1.70 -8.74 -7.48
CA ASN A 32 -2.58 -7.97 -8.36
C ASN A 32 -3.86 -7.61 -7.60
N PHE A 33 -4.13 -6.32 -7.46
CA PHE A 33 -5.25 -5.79 -6.69
C PHE A 33 -6.16 -4.97 -7.61
N PRO A 34 -7.33 -5.50 -8.02
CA PRO A 34 -8.28 -4.73 -8.80
C PRO A 34 -8.89 -3.63 -7.93
N VAL A 35 -9.05 -2.42 -8.48
CA VAL A 35 -9.72 -1.29 -7.83
C VAL A 35 -10.92 -0.84 -8.65
N ALA A 36 -12.00 -0.45 -7.96
CA ALA A 36 -13.27 -0.08 -8.59
C ALA A 36 -13.42 1.44 -8.77
N ALA A 37 -12.59 2.25 -8.11
CA ALA A 37 -12.65 3.70 -8.18
C ALA A 37 -11.27 4.35 -8.42
N LEU A 38 -11.28 5.51 -9.07
CA LEU A 38 -10.09 6.35 -9.24
C LEU A 38 -9.53 6.85 -7.91
N SER A 39 -10.38 7.07 -6.91
CA SER A 39 -9.96 7.45 -5.55
C SER A 39 -9.08 6.39 -4.91
N ASP A 40 -9.43 5.12 -5.09
CA ASP A 40 -8.64 4.00 -4.57
C ASP A 40 -7.27 3.98 -5.25
N LEU A 41 -7.26 4.12 -6.58
CA LEU A 41 -6.03 4.19 -7.36
C LEU A 41 -5.14 5.38 -6.94
N ALA A 42 -5.75 6.54 -6.62
CA ALA A 42 -5.03 7.70 -6.14
C ALA A 42 -4.39 7.46 -4.76
N GLY A 43 -5.08 6.74 -3.86
CA GLY A 43 -4.52 6.30 -2.58
C GLY A 43 -3.29 5.41 -2.78
N TRP A 44 -3.37 4.43 -3.69
CA TRP A 44 -2.22 3.59 -4.04
C TRP A 44 -1.07 4.38 -4.69
N ALA A 45 -1.38 5.39 -5.51
CA ALA A 45 -0.36 6.25 -6.10
C ALA A 45 0.38 7.10 -5.04
N ALA A 46 -0.30 7.49 -3.96
CA ALA A 46 0.34 8.16 -2.83
C ALA A 46 1.29 7.23 -2.05
N LEU A 47 0.93 5.96 -1.93
CA LEU A 47 1.79 4.92 -1.35
C LEU A 47 3.01 4.65 -2.24
N ALA A 48 2.83 4.53 -3.56
CA ALA A 48 3.92 4.28 -4.50
C ALA A 48 5.03 5.35 -4.48
N LYS A 49 4.74 6.56 -3.98
CA LYS A 49 5.73 7.64 -3.80
C LYS A 49 6.57 7.51 -2.52
N GLN A 50 6.23 6.58 -1.62
CA GLN A 50 6.99 6.33 -0.41
C GLN A 50 8.21 5.45 -0.72
N THR A 51 9.36 5.75 -0.14
CA THR A 51 10.65 5.11 -0.46
C THR A 51 10.86 3.75 0.20
N SER A 52 10.09 3.42 1.23
CA SER A 52 10.24 2.18 2.00
C SER A 52 8.89 1.65 2.47
N LEU A 53 8.24 0.84 1.63
CA LEU A 53 7.03 0.11 1.99
C LEU A 53 7.33 -1.37 2.15
N VAL A 54 6.66 -1.99 3.11
CA VAL A 54 6.77 -3.41 3.42
C VAL A 54 5.39 -4.04 3.55
N VAL A 55 5.28 -5.31 3.15
CA VAL A 55 4.09 -6.14 3.35
C VAL A 55 4.33 -7.03 4.55
N SER A 56 3.44 -6.91 5.53
CA SER A 56 3.40 -7.73 6.74
C SER A 56 3.00 -9.17 6.44
N SER A 57 3.30 -10.11 7.35
CA SER A 57 2.84 -11.51 7.22
C SER A 57 1.32 -11.69 7.26
N ASN A 58 0.57 -10.70 7.74
CA ASN A 58 -0.90 -10.68 7.71
C ASN A 58 -1.46 -9.95 6.47
N GLY A 59 -0.63 -9.61 5.49
CA GLY A 59 -1.04 -9.00 4.21
C GLY A 59 -1.18 -7.47 4.23
N TRP A 60 -0.93 -6.81 5.35
CA TRP A 60 -1.01 -5.35 5.46
C TRP A 60 0.24 -4.64 4.94
N VAL A 61 0.05 -3.56 4.17
CA VAL A 61 1.12 -2.68 3.68
C VAL A 61 1.34 -1.55 4.67
N HIS A 62 2.58 -1.33 5.10
CA HIS A 62 2.97 -0.19 5.96
C HIS A 62 4.35 0.34 5.57
N LYS A 63 4.73 1.51 6.12
CA LYS A 63 6.09 2.04 5.94
C LYS A 63 7.07 1.25 6.80
N GLU A 64 8.27 1.03 6.29
CA GLU A 64 9.34 0.31 7.02
C GLU A 64 9.66 0.97 8.37
N ASP A 65 9.65 2.31 8.44
CA ASP A 65 9.88 3.06 9.69
C ASP A 65 8.73 2.96 10.71
N ASP A 66 7.53 2.52 10.30
CA ASP A 66 6.40 2.28 11.22
C ASP A 66 6.55 0.93 11.96
N ALA A 67 7.57 0.14 11.67
CA ALA A 67 7.82 -1.15 12.34
C ALA A 67 8.24 -1.02 13.82
N ALA A 68 8.34 0.21 14.36
CA ALA A 68 8.73 0.48 15.75
C ALA A 68 7.79 1.44 16.51
N LEU A 69 6.54 1.64 16.07
CA LEU A 69 5.53 2.34 16.86
C LEU A 69 4.52 1.34 17.41
N ASP A 70 4.95 0.65 18.47
CA ASP A 70 4.04 0.25 19.53
C ASP A 70 3.20 1.48 19.91
N GLY A 71 1.89 1.30 19.95
CA GLY A 71 0.90 2.35 19.71
C GLY A 71 1.18 3.70 20.38
N THR A 72 1.25 4.76 19.57
CA THR A 72 0.97 6.10 20.07
C THR A 72 -0.55 6.26 20.17
N GLU A 73 -1.13 5.85 21.30
CA GLU A 73 -2.46 6.28 21.68
C GLU A 73 -2.49 7.81 21.73
N VAL A 74 -3.27 8.42 20.84
CA VAL A 74 -3.48 9.86 20.84
C VAL A 74 -4.49 10.16 21.95
N PRO A 75 -4.15 10.93 23.00
CA PRO A 75 -5.13 11.30 24.01
C PRO A 75 -6.19 12.20 23.35
N PHE A 76 -7.43 11.70 23.28
CA PHE A 76 -8.58 12.53 22.97
C PHE A 76 -8.76 13.57 24.08
N PRO A 77 -8.77 14.87 23.78
CA PRO A 77 -9.10 15.87 24.78
C PRO A 77 -10.61 15.79 25.04
N PHE A 78 -10.99 15.49 26.28
CA PHE A 78 -12.34 15.80 26.73
C PHE A 78 -12.48 17.33 26.78
N VAL A 79 -13.32 17.89 25.91
CA VAL A 79 -13.95 19.21 26.12
C VAL A 79 -15.39 19.14 25.66
#